data_AF-A0A9P5NVT5-F1
#
_entry.id   AF-A0A9P5NVT5-F1
#
_cell.length_a   1.000
_cell.length_b   1.000
_cell.length_c   1.000
_cell.angle_alpha   90.00
_cell.angle_beta   90.00
_cell.angle_gamma   90.00
#
_symmetry.space_group_name_H-M   'P 1'
#
loop_
_entity.id
_entity.type
_entity.pdbx_description
1 polymer ?
#
loop_
_entity_poly.entity_id
_entity_poly.type
_entity_poly.pdbx_seq_one_letter_code
_entity_poly.pdbx_strand_id
1 'polypeptide(L)'
;CDMMGLDGKPVTRLRASYGHAQKMRASMTHYFGRVLGLGSQAWRQNTKQGRTRTKGNPSISEKVATYMLSLRRRKVQAGETATSARAITPVCLHKADQHVQAILEELYHFNNDPEGWHRSLGTLEGAPSPSFHSWAGPRHRLELQAIYTLAFVCLLRVDEVLKIRWEHIDIQLQNKKMVLTLPFRKTHQFGGQ
;
A
#
# COMPACT_ATOMS: atom_id res chain seq x y z
N CYS A 1 26.91 -5.02 -9.94
CA CYS A 1 26.78 -6.49 -9.82
C CYS A 1 25.79 -6.97 -10.87
N ASP A 2 26.29 -7.35 -12.04
CA ASP A 2 25.46 -7.72 -13.18
C ASP A 2 24.97 -9.15 -13.00
N MET A 3 23.69 -9.28 -12.67
CA MET A 3 23.06 -10.58 -12.41
C MET A 3 22.77 -11.31 -13.71
N MET A 4 23.70 -12.20 -14.08
CA MET A 4 23.58 -13.19 -15.16
C MET A 4 22.38 -14.11 -14.92
N GLY A 5 21.65 -14.45 -15.98
CA GLY A 5 20.63 -15.49 -15.94
C GLY A 5 21.26 -16.88 -15.76
N LEU A 6 20.45 -17.90 -15.44
CA LEU A 6 20.87 -19.31 -15.39
C LEU A 6 21.48 -19.79 -16.72
N ASP A 7 21.21 -19.09 -17.81
CA ASP A 7 21.73 -19.36 -19.15
C ASP A 7 23.02 -18.59 -19.48
N GLY A 8 23.63 -17.89 -18.50
CA GLY A 8 24.86 -17.11 -18.71
C GLY A 8 24.73 -15.90 -19.63
N LYS A 9 23.50 -15.49 -19.98
CA LYS A 9 23.23 -14.31 -20.82
C LYS A 9 22.70 -13.14 -19.97
N PRO A 10 23.01 -11.88 -20.34
CA PRO A 10 22.40 -10.72 -19.71
C PRO A 10 20.89 -10.77 -19.93
N VAL A 11 20.12 -10.54 -18.86
CA VAL A 11 18.66 -10.70 -18.89
C VAL A 11 18.03 -9.50 -19.59
N THR A 12 17.95 -9.54 -20.92
CA THR A 12 17.25 -8.58 -21.79
C THR A 12 15.73 -8.67 -21.72
N ARG A 13 15.17 -9.55 -20.88
CA ARG A 13 13.71 -9.72 -20.73
C ARG A 13 13.15 -8.79 -19.66
N LEU A 14 11.99 -8.20 -19.94
CA LEU A 14 11.16 -7.44 -18.98
C LEU A 14 10.92 -8.29 -17.72
N ARG A 15 11.61 -7.99 -16.62
CA ARG A 15 11.45 -8.74 -15.36
C ARG A 15 10.14 -8.30 -14.70
N ALA A 16 9.20 -9.23 -14.57
CA ALA A 16 7.94 -9.01 -13.85
C ALA A 16 8.18 -8.37 -12.45
N SER A 17 7.31 -7.45 -12.06
CA SER A 17 7.41 -6.68 -10.80
C SER A 17 7.16 -7.56 -9.57
N TYR A 18 7.59 -7.12 -8.39
CA TYR A 18 7.20 -7.76 -7.14
C TYR A 18 5.68 -7.81 -6.99
N GLY A 19 4.99 -6.74 -7.42
CA GLY A 19 3.52 -6.70 -7.47
C GLY A 19 2.91 -7.79 -8.33
N HIS A 20 3.53 -8.13 -9.48
CA HIS A 20 3.08 -9.25 -10.31
C HIS A 20 3.21 -10.59 -9.58
N ALA A 21 4.35 -10.84 -8.92
CA ALA A 21 4.54 -12.04 -8.11
C ALA A 21 3.53 -12.12 -6.94
N GLN A 22 3.21 -10.98 -6.32
CA GLN A 22 2.20 -10.91 -5.25
C GLN A 22 0.80 -11.28 -5.77
N LYS A 23 0.42 -10.77 -6.95
CA LYS A 23 -0.85 -11.13 -7.61
C LYS A 23 -0.90 -12.63 -7.92
N MET A 24 0.15 -13.19 -8.51
CA MET A 24 0.23 -14.63 -8.77
C MET A 24 0.07 -15.46 -7.49
N ARG A 25 0.76 -15.08 -6.41
CA ARG A 25 0.64 -15.75 -5.11
C ARG A 25 -0.76 -15.65 -4.54
N ALA A 26 -1.41 -14.49 -4.64
CA ALA A 26 -2.78 -14.29 -4.18
C ALA A 26 -3.76 -15.18 -4.96
N SER A 27 -3.67 -15.21 -6.29
CA SER A 27 -4.50 -16.07 -7.14
C SER A 27 -4.32 -17.55 -6.79
N MET A 28 -3.07 -17.97 -6.60
CA MET A 28 -2.75 -19.35 -6.24
C MET A 28 -3.29 -19.70 -4.84
N THR A 29 -3.20 -18.77 -3.90
CA THR A 29 -3.75 -18.92 -2.54
C THR A 29 -5.27 -19.07 -2.58
N HIS A 30 -5.94 -18.25 -3.38
CA HIS A 30 -7.39 -18.32 -3.58
C HIS A 30 -7.80 -19.65 -4.22
N TYR A 31 -7.10 -20.08 -5.27
CA TYR A 31 -7.40 -21.33 -5.97
C TYR A 31 -7.27 -22.54 -5.04
N PHE A 32 -6.11 -22.71 -4.39
CA PHE A 32 -5.91 -23.83 -3.47
C PHE A 32 -6.79 -23.75 -2.22
N GLY A 33 -7.03 -22.55 -1.70
CA GLY A 33 -7.83 -22.33 -0.49
C GLY A 33 -9.32 -22.53 -0.71
N ARG A 34 -9.90 -21.89 -1.74
CA ARG A 34 -11.34 -21.89 -2.01
C ARG A 34 -11.79 -22.94 -3.02
N VAL A 35 -11.09 -23.09 -4.14
CA VAL A 35 -11.53 -24.01 -5.22
C VAL A 35 -11.21 -25.45 -4.86
N LEU A 36 -10.01 -25.71 -4.34
CA LEU A 36 -9.59 -27.05 -3.93
C LEU A 36 -9.90 -27.37 -2.47
N GLY A 37 -10.47 -26.42 -1.72
CA GLY A 37 -10.90 -26.62 -0.32
C GLY A 37 -9.77 -26.95 0.65
N LEU A 38 -8.51 -26.70 0.31
CA LEU A 38 -7.35 -27.01 1.16
C LEU A 38 -7.18 -26.00 2.31
N GLY A 39 -8.00 -24.95 2.32
CA GLY A 39 -8.04 -23.93 3.37
C GLY A 39 -6.74 -23.13 3.49
N SER A 40 -6.47 -22.64 4.70
CA SER A 40 -5.30 -21.81 5.03
C SER A 40 -4.13 -22.61 5.64
N GLN A 41 -4.18 -23.94 5.61
CA GLN A 41 -3.12 -24.75 6.19
C GLN A 41 -1.84 -24.64 5.35
N ALA A 42 -0.71 -24.38 6.00
CA ALA A 42 0.58 -24.34 5.32
C ALA A 42 0.91 -25.72 4.70
N TRP A 43 1.50 -25.71 3.51
CA TRP A 43 1.91 -26.92 2.80
C TRP A 43 2.88 -27.75 3.63
N ARG A 44 2.55 -29.04 3.79
CA ARG A 44 3.39 -30.04 4.45
C ARG A 44 3.46 -31.30 3.59
N GLN A 45 4.66 -31.84 3.48
CA GLN A 45 4.91 -33.11 2.83
C GLN A 45 5.26 -34.14 3.90
N ASN A 46 4.43 -35.17 4.03
CA ASN A 46 4.68 -36.30 4.92
C ASN A 46 4.95 -37.54 4.09
N THR A 47 6.18 -38.05 4.16
CA THR A 47 6.55 -39.32 3.55
C THR A 47 6.42 -40.41 4.60
N LYS A 48 5.50 -41.35 4.41
CA LYS A 48 5.39 -42.57 5.23
C LYS A 48 5.37 -43.78 4.30
N GLN A 49 6.23 -44.76 4.56
CA GLN A 49 6.32 -46.03 3.80
C GLN A 49 6.33 -45.82 2.27
N GLY A 50 7.23 -44.98 1.76
CA GLY A 50 7.38 -44.75 0.31
C GLY A 50 6.25 -43.97 -0.37
N ARG A 51 5.14 -43.67 0.33
CA ARG A 51 4.07 -42.79 -0.18
C ARG A 51 4.21 -41.38 0.38
N THR A 52 4.41 -40.44 -0.53
CA THR A 52 4.42 -39.01 -0.24
C THR A 52 2.99 -38.50 -0.20
N ARG A 53 2.49 -38.15 0.99
CA ARG A 53 1.23 -37.42 1.14
C ARG A 53 1.54 -35.93 1.32
N THR A 54 1.05 -35.13 0.39
CA THR A 54 1.08 -33.67 0.47
C THR A 54 -0.25 -33.18 1.05
N LYS A 55 -0.19 -32.22 1.98
CA LYS A 55 -1.37 -31.58 2.58
C LYS A 55 -1.15 -30.07 2.66
N GLY A 56 -2.25 -29.31 2.56
CA GLY A 56 -2.25 -27.85 2.71
C GLY A 56 -2.02 -27.09 1.40
N ASN A 57 -1.84 -25.79 1.52
CA ASN A 57 -1.74 -24.86 0.39
C ASN A 57 -0.27 -24.52 0.07
N PRO A 58 0.23 -24.87 -1.13
CA PRO A 58 1.62 -24.61 -1.51
C PRO A 58 1.98 -23.13 -1.55
N SER A 59 1.03 -22.22 -1.79
CA SER A 59 1.29 -20.78 -1.83
C SER A 59 1.61 -20.17 -0.45
N ILE A 60 1.21 -20.86 0.62
CA ILE A 60 1.42 -20.47 2.03
C ILE A 60 2.61 -21.23 2.63
N SER A 61 3.31 -22.06 1.84
CA SER A 61 4.52 -22.75 2.30
C SER A 61 5.59 -21.76 2.76
N GLU A 62 6.35 -22.15 3.78
CA GLU A 62 7.51 -21.42 4.28
C GLU A 62 8.52 -21.11 3.16
N LYS A 63 8.78 -22.08 2.27
CA LYS A 63 9.68 -21.89 1.12
C LYS A 63 9.24 -20.73 0.22
N VAL A 64 7.95 -20.63 -0.07
CA VAL A 64 7.39 -19.55 -0.91
C VAL A 64 7.41 -18.22 -0.17
N ALA A 65 7.13 -18.22 1.15
CA ALA A 65 7.21 -17.01 1.97
C ALA A 65 8.64 -16.44 2.00
N THR A 66 9.64 -17.28 2.27
CA THR A 66 11.07 -16.90 2.27
C THR A 66 11.51 -16.41 0.89
N TYR A 67 11.10 -17.10 -0.18
CA TYR A 67 11.34 -16.64 -1.54
C TYR A 67 10.75 -15.24 -1.78
N MET A 68 9.48 -15.00 -1.43
CA MET A 68 8.82 -13.70 -1.60
C MET A 68 9.51 -12.57 -0.82
N LEU A 69 10.01 -12.85 0.40
CA LEU A 69 10.78 -11.88 1.18
C LEU A 69 12.11 -11.54 0.48
N SER A 70 12.83 -12.56 0.00
CA SER A 70 14.09 -12.37 -0.73
C SER A 70 13.87 -11.61 -2.05
N LEU A 71 12.77 -11.92 -2.76
CA LEU A 71 12.40 -11.28 -4.01
C LEU A 71 12.09 -9.81 -3.78
N ARG A 72 11.32 -9.48 -2.73
CA ARG A 72 11.04 -8.09 -2.33
C ARG A 72 12.32 -7.30 -2.12
N ARG A 73 13.27 -7.84 -1.34
CA ARG A 73 14.56 -7.18 -1.07
C ARG A 73 15.36 -6.95 -2.34
N ARG A 74 15.47 -7.97 -3.20
CA ARG A 74 16.19 -7.89 -4.48
C ARG A 74 15.58 -6.86 -5.43
N LYS A 75 14.25 -6.79 -5.48
CA LYS A 75 13.52 -5.83 -6.31
C LYS A 75 13.68 -4.40 -5.79
N VAL A 76 13.59 -4.18 -4.47
CA VAL A 76 13.87 -2.88 -3.85
C VAL A 76 15.32 -2.44 -4.12
N GLN A 77 16.30 -3.35 -3.99
CA GLN A 77 17.70 -3.06 -4.33
C GLN A 77 17.91 -2.73 -5.81
N ALA A 78 17.11 -3.32 -6.70
CA ALA A 78 17.10 -2.99 -8.12
C ALA A 78 16.35 -1.68 -8.45
N GLY A 79 15.98 -0.89 -7.44
CA GLY A 79 15.28 0.39 -7.61
C GLY A 79 13.76 0.27 -7.80
N GLU A 80 13.17 -0.92 -7.60
CA GLU A 80 11.71 -1.06 -7.62
C GLU A 80 11.12 -0.30 -6.43
N THR A 81 10.43 0.81 -6.71
CA THR A 81 9.75 1.63 -5.70
C THR A 81 8.77 0.80 -4.88
N ALA A 82 8.82 0.96 -3.55
CA ALA A 82 7.90 0.29 -2.63
C ALA A 82 6.44 0.60 -3.02
N THR A 83 5.59 -0.43 -3.01
CA THR A 83 4.18 -0.31 -3.43
C THR A 83 3.41 0.76 -2.64
N SER A 84 3.77 0.98 -1.37
CA SER A 84 3.20 2.06 -0.53
C SER A 84 3.65 3.46 -0.97
N ALA A 85 4.87 3.60 -1.50
CA ALA A 85 5.36 4.87 -2.04
C ALA A 85 4.76 5.19 -3.42
N ARG A 86 4.38 4.17 -4.19
CA ARG A 86 3.64 4.32 -5.46
C ARG A 86 2.23 4.89 -5.31
N ALA A 87 1.61 4.76 -4.13
CA ALA A 87 0.27 5.31 -3.90
C ALA A 87 0.26 6.85 -3.85
N ILE A 88 1.42 7.47 -3.58
CA ILE A 88 1.59 8.94 -3.46
C ILE A 88 2.34 9.53 -4.67
N THR A 89 2.97 8.69 -5.51
CA THR A 89 3.62 9.16 -6.74
C THR A 89 2.66 9.03 -7.93
N PRO A 90 2.55 10.06 -8.80
CA PRO A 90 1.58 10.03 -9.89
C PRO A 90 1.97 8.99 -10.92
N VAL A 91 0.98 8.21 -11.36
CA VAL A 91 0.98 7.70 -12.73
C VAL A 91 0.72 8.91 -13.63
N CYS A 92 1.77 9.67 -13.92
CA CYS A 92 1.90 10.52 -15.09
C CYS A 92 3.40 10.81 -15.25
N LEU A 93 4.04 9.94 -16.02
CA LEU A 93 5.25 10.27 -16.77
C LEU A 93 5.04 11.62 -17.47
N HIS A 94 6.15 12.35 -17.63
CA HIS A 94 6.33 13.68 -18.22
C HIS A 94 6.40 14.82 -17.19
N LYS A 95 7.65 15.28 -17.01
CA LYS A 95 8.17 16.41 -16.22
C LYS A 95 8.68 16.04 -14.82
N ALA A 96 9.97 15.68 -14.81
CA ALA A 96 10.77 15.60 -13.60
C ALA A 96 10.75 16.95 -12.87
N ASP A 97 10.73 16.88 -11.53
CA ASP A 97 10.93 17.94 -10.53
C ASP A 97 9.76 18.72 -9.88
N GLN A 98 8.47 18.50 -10.19
CA GLN A 98 7.36 19.18 -9.44
C GLN A 98 6.11 18.33 -9.11
N HIS A 99 6.24 17.02 -8.97
CA HIS A 99 5.09 16.13 -9.23
C HIS A 99 4.32 15.51 -8.03
N VAL A 100 4.65 15.78 -6.76
CA VAL A 100 3.79 15.33 -5.63
C VAL A 100 2.78 16.40 -5.20
N GLN A 101 3.10 17.68 -5.43
CA GLN A 101 2.22 18.81 -5.14
C GLN A 101 0.93 18.75 -5.98
N ALA A 102 1.03 18.31 -7.24
CA ALA A 102 -0.09 18.25 -8.18
C ALA A 102 -1.26 17.37 -7.71
N ILE A 103 -1.03 16.21 -7.08
CA ILE A 103 -2.13 15.33 -6.62
C ILE A 103 -2.83 15.93 -5.40
N LEU A 104 -2.07 16.47 -4.44
CA LEU A 104 -2.66 17.10 -3.25
C LEU A 104 -3.38 18.39 -3.61
N GLU A 105 -2.87 19.12 -4.59
CA GLU A 105 -3.48 20.33 -5.15
C GLU A 105 -4.77 20.01 -5.92
N GLU A 106 -4.77 18.98 -6.77
CA GLU A 106 -5.98 18.50 -7.46
C GLU A 106 -7.05 18.03 -6.45
N LEU A 107 -6.65 17.29 -5.42
CA LEU A 107 -7.54 16.92 -4.31
C LEU A 107 -8.07 18.15 -3.56
N TYR A 108 -7.24 19.18 -3.36
CA TYR A 108 -7.65 20.43 -2.72
C TYR A 108 -8.68 21.17 -3.55
N HIS A 109 -8.47 21.32 -4.86
CA HIS A 109 -9.44 21.96 -5.75
C HIS A 109 -10.75 21.18 -5.82
N PHE A 110 -10.68 19.85 -5.94
CA PHE A 110 -11.86 18.99 -5.99
C PHE A 110 -12.70 19.05 -4.70
N ASN A 111 -12.07 19.13 -3.53
CA ASN A 111 -12.79 19.16 -2.26
C ASN A 111 -13.30 20.56 -1.87
N ASN A 112 -12.64 21.62 -2.34
CA ASN A 112 -13.07 23.00 -2.11
C ASN A 112 -14.04 23.54 -3.16
N ASP A 113 -14.40 22.74 -4.16
CA ASP A 113 -15.44 23.09 -5.13
C ASP A 113 -16.81 23.17 -4.44
N PRO A 114 -17.46 24.35 -4.38
CA PRO A 114 -18.75 24.54 -3.72
C PRO A 114 -19.88 23.65 -4.30
N GLU A 115 -19.80 23.24 -5.56
CA GLU A 115 -20.78 22.32 -6.17
C GLU A 115 -20.68 20.89 -5.61
N GLY A 116 -19.51 20.51 -5.08
CA GLY A 116 -19.22 19.21 -4.49
C GLY A 116 -19.86 19.00 -3.11
N TRP A 117 -20.25 20.08 -2.43
CA TRP A 117 -20.85 20.06 -1.09
C TRP A 117 -22.36 19.80 -1.13
N HIS A 118 -23.03 20.17 -2.22
CA HIS A 118 -24.48 19.97 -2.39
C HIS A 118 -24.84 18.51 -2.73
N ARG A 119 -23.88 17.71 -3.21
CA ARG A 119 -24.05 16.28 -3.56
C ARG A 119 -24.17 15.34 -2.35
N SER A 120 -24.35 15.86 -1.14
CA SER A 120 -24.33 15.08 0.10
C SER A 120 -25.54 15.29 0.99
N LEU A 121 -26.72 14.99 0.44
CA LEU A 121 -27.89 14.57 1.21
C LEU A 121 -28.72 13.70 0.27
N GLY A 122 -28.14 12.56 -0.11
CA GLY A 122 -28.63 11.74 -1.20
C GLY A 122 -28.57 10.25 -0.92
N THR A 123 -28.87 9.83 0.32
CA THR A 123 -29.54 8.54 0.52
C THR A 123 -31.03 8.76 0.24
N LEU A 124 -31.36 9.22 -0.97
CA LEU A 124 -32.71 9.10 -1.48
C LEU A 124 -32.76 7.71 -2.12
N GLU A 125 -33.58 6.84 -1.53
CA GLU A 125 -33.94 5.56 -2.12
C GLU A 125 -34.30 5.78 -3.60
N GLY A 126 -33.50 5.20 -4.51
CA GLY A 126 -33.76 5.26 -5.95
C GLY A 126 -32.70 5.96 -6.82
N ALA A 127 -31.62 6.52 -6.26
CA ALA A 127 -30.53 7.04 -7.10
C ALA A 127 -29.80 5.90 -7.87
N PRO A 128 -29.45 6.10 -9.16
CA PRO A 128 -28.71 5.11 -9.94
C PRO A 128 -27.39 4.78 -9.23
N SER A 129 -26.96 3.51 -9.37
CA SER A 129 -25.82 2.90 -8.67
C SER A 129 -24.73 3.92 -8.31
N PRO A 130 -24.29 3.99 -7.03
CA PRO A 130 -23.33 4.99 -6.61
C PRO A 130 -22.12 4.93 -7.55
N SER A 131 -21.89 6.03 -8.28
CA SER A 131 -20.66 6.19 -9.06
C SER A 131 -19.49 5.85 -8.15
N PHE A 132 -18.49 5.12 -8.66
CA PHE A 132 -17.28 4.84 -7.88
C PHE A 132 -16.69 6.13 -7.27
N HIS A 133 -16.91 7.28 -7.90
CA HIS A 133 -16.46 8.59 -7.43
C HIS A 133 -17.32 9.23 -6.32
N SER A 134 -18.47 8.67 -5.97
CA SER A 134 -19.33 9.14 -4.86
C SER A 134 -19.16 8.31 -3.58
N TRP A 135 -18.05 7.57 -3.46
CA TRP A 135 -17.80 6.62 -2.37
C TRP A 135 -17.63 7.24 -0.98
N ALA A 136 -17.42 8.57 -0.89
CA ALA A 136 -17.24 9.28 0.37
C ALA A 136 -17.97 10.63 0.37
N GLY A 137 -18.68 10.93 1.48
CA GLY A 137 -19.28 12.24 1.70
C GLY A 137 -18.23 13.36 1.80
N PRO A 138 -18.60 14.64 1.61
CA PRO A 138 -17.70 15.80 1.65
C PRO A 138 -16.81 15.84 2.91
N ARG A 139 -17.38 15.52 4.08
CA ARG A 139 -16.63 15.49 5.35
C ARG A 139 -15.51 14.47 5.35
N HIS A 140 -15.78 13.24 4.91
CA HIS A 140 -14.77 12.17 4.85
C HIS A 140 -13.68 12.49 3.82
N ARG A 141 -14.02 13.17 2.72
CA ARG A 141 -13.03 13.61 1.72
C ARG A 141 -12.07 14.66 2.28
N LEU A 142 -12.58 15.62 3.05
CA LEU A 142 -11.76 16.64 3.74
C LEU A 142 -10.87 16.02 4.81
N GLU A 143 -11.41 15.07 5.58
CA GLU A 143 -10.64 14.34 6.58
C GLU A 143 -9.45 13.58 5.95
N LEU A 144 -9.70 12.88 4.83
CA LEU A 144 -8.64 12.20 4.07
C LEU A 144 -7.61 13.18 3.52
N GLN A 145 -8.04 14.33 2.99
CA GLN A 145 -7.13 15.36 2.50
C GLN A 145 -6.23 15.90 3.63
N ALA A 146 -6.79 16.15 4.81
CA ALA A 146 -6.00 16.55 5.98
C ALA A 146 -4.97 15.48 6.38
N ILE A 147 -5.38 14.21 6.42
CA ILE A 147 -4.49 13.07 6.72
C ILE A 147 -3.35 12.99 5.71
N TYR A 148 -3.63 13.09 4.40
CA TYR A 148 -2.59 13.03 3.38
C TYR A 148 -1.63 14.22 3.45
N THR A 149 -2.16 15.40 3.77
CA THR A 149 -1.34 16.62 3.90
C THR A 149 -0.41 16.52 5.11
N LEU A 150 -0.91 16.06 6.26
CA LEU A 150 -0.10 15.81 7.45
C LEU A 150 0.93 14.70 7.22
N ALA A 151 0.55 13.61 6.56
CA ALA A 151 1.46 12.52 6.20
C ALA A 151 2.59 13.03 5.30
N PHE A 152 2.28 13.90 4.34
CA PHE A 152 3.25 14.47 3.42
C PHE A 152 4.20 15.46 4.11
N VAL A 153 3.66 16.47 4.81
CA VAL A 153 4.46 17.52 5.47
C VAL A 153 5.35 16.94 6.58
N CYS A 154 4.85 15.98 7.34
CA CYS A 154 5.60 15.37 8.44
C CYS A 154 6.33 14.07 8.05
N LEU A 155 6.26 13.67 6.76
CA LEU A 155 6.81 12.41 6.22
C LEU A 155 6.38 11.18 7.03
N LEU A 156 5.15 11.19 7.55
CA LEU A 156 4.58 10.12 8.38
C LEU A 156 3.88 9.09 7.52
N ARG A 157 3.77 7.86 8.04
CA ARG A 157 2.86 6.86 7.45
C ARG A 157 1.41 7.21 7.81
N VAL A 158 0.45 6.70 7.03
CA VAL A 158 -0.98 6.94 7.31
C VAL A 158 -1.39 6.39 8.69
N ASP A 159 -0.86 5.22 9.09
CA ASP A 159 -1.11 4.64 10.41
C ASP A 159 -0.50 5.44 11.57
N GLU A 160 0.55 6.21 11.29
CA GLU A 160 1.19 7.13 12.24
C GLU A 160 0.33 8.39 12.40
N VAL A 161 -0.20 8.93 11.30
CA VAL A 161 -1.09 10.11 11.32
C VAL A 161 -2.40 9.82 12.06
N LEU A 162 -2.99 8.63 11.86
CA LEU A 162 -4.23 8.24 12.54
C LEU A 162 -4.10 8.11 14.07
N LYS A 163 -2.88 8.02 14.60
CA LYS A 163 -2.62 8.00 16.06
C LYS A 163 -2.55 9.40 16.67
N ILE A 164 -2.53 10.44 15.83
CA ILE A 164 -2.49 11.82 16.30
C ILE A 164 -3.86 12.19 16.85
N ARG A 165 -3.85 12.80 18.03
CA ARG A 165 -5.03 13.29 18.73
C ARG A 165 -4.95 14.82 18.79
N TRP A 166 -6.07 15.46 19.06
CA TRP A 166 -6.14 16.93 19.17
C TRP A 166 -5.13 17.51 20.17
N GLU A 167 -4.92 16.83 21.31
CA GLU A 167 -3.95 17.20 22.34
C GLU A 167 -2.49 17.31 21.85
N HIS A 168 -2.16 16.69 20.71
CA HIS A 168 -0.83 16.70 20.12
C HIS A 168 -0.62 17.87 19.15
N ILE A 169 -1.64 18.69 18.91
CA ILE A 169 -1.61 19.83 18.00
C ILE A 169 -1.62 21.10 18.83
N ASP A 170 -0.50 21.83 18.85
CA ASP A 170 -0.41 23.15 19.44
C ASP A 170 -0.39 24.21 18.32
N ILE A 171 -1.37 25.12 18.35
CA ILE A 171 -1.52 26.18 17.36
C ILE A 171 -1.05 27.48 17.99
N GLN A 172 0.15 27.89 17.64
CA GLN A 172 0.72 29.14 18.11
C GLN A 172 0.35 30.26 17.13
N LEU A 173 -0.80 30.90 17.38
CA LEU A 173 -1.36 31.94 16.50
C LEU A 173 -0.42 33.14 16.31
N GLN A 174 0.37 33.50 17.33
CA GLN A 174 1.27 34.66 17.26
C GLN A 174 2.38 34.49 16.21
N ASN A 175 2.87 33.26 16.03
CA ASN A 175 3.97 32.96 15.12
C ASN A 175 3.51 32.25 13.84
N LYS A 176 2.18 32.13 13.63
CA LYS A 176 1.58 31.33 12.53
C LYS A 176 2.20 29.93 12.41
N LYS A 177 2.51 29.30 13.55
CA LYS A 177 3.18 28.00 13.59
C LYS A 177 2.23 26.95 14.17
N MET A 178 2.10 25.83 13.48
CA MET A 178 1.47 24.63 14.01
C MET A 178 2.58 23.69 14.48
N VAL A 179 2.59 23.35 15.77
CA VAL A 179 3.53 22.39 16.36
C VAL A 179 2.80 21.08 16.54
N LEU A 180 3.30 20.05 15.86
CA LEU A 180 2.78 18.69 15.94
C LEU A 180 3.69 17.84 16.83
N THR A 181 3.20 17.48 18.01
CA THR A 181 3.92 16.62 18.95
C THR A 181 3.63 15.16 18.62
N LEU A 182 4.64 14.42 18.17
CA LEU A 182 4.44 13.00 17.83
C LEU A 182 4.51 12.14 19.10
N PRO A 183 3.44 11.41 19.47
CA PRO A 183 3.43 10.57 20.67
C PRO A 183 4.19 9.25 20.50
N PHE A 184 4.72 8.98 19.30
CA PHE A 184 5.43 7.74 18.97
C PHE A 184 6.81 8.04 18.38
N ARG A 185 7.79 7.18 18.72
CA ARG A 185 9.16 7.28 18.22
C ARG A 185 9.30 6.50 16.91
N LYS A 186 9.89 7.12 15.88
CA LYS A 186 9.95 6.56 14.51
C LYS A 186 10.82 5.30 14.37
N THR A 187 11.78 5.06 15.27
CA THR A 187 12.48 3.77 15.42
C THR A 187 13.23 3.72 16.76
N HIS A 188 13.22 2.55 17.40
CA HIS A 188 14.23 2.14 18.38
C HIS A 188 15.53 1.92 17.58
N GLN A 189 16.59 2.67 17.90
CA GLN A 189 17.86 2.59 17.16
C GLN A 189 18.60 1.25 17.39
N PHE A 190 18.12 0.45 18.35
CA PHE A 190 18.55 -0.92 18.60
C PHE A 190 17.40 -1.86 18.28
N GLY A 191 17.57 -2.71 17.27
CA GLY A 191 16.59 -3.71 16.87
C GLY A 191 16.13 -4.54 18.06
N GLY A 192 14.82 -4.78 18.13
CA GLY A 192 14.21 -5.56 19.21
C GLY A 192 14.77 -6.97 19.30
N GLN A 193 14.85 -7.47 20.54
CA GLN A 193 14.87 -8.90 20.84
C GLN A 193 13.57 -9.55 20.39
#